data_AF-A0A0C2ZGN2-F1
#
_entry.id   AF-A0A0C2ZGN2-F1
#
_cell.length_a   1.000
_cell.length_b   1.000
_cell.length_c   1.000
_cell.angle_alpha   90.00
_cell.angle_beta   90.00
_cell.angle_gamma   90.00
#
_symmetry.space_group_name_H-M   'P 1'
#
loop_
_entity.id
_entity.type
_entity.pdbx_description
1 polymer ?
#
loop_
_entity_poly.entity_id
_entity_poly.type
_entity_poly.pdbx_seq_one_letter_code
_entity_poly.pdbx_strand_id
1 'polypeptide(L)'
;MKYIVIALTLLTSDIYAFTDLGVWGAEYLIAESIDLKENKSPPINEQTIDKAFKNALKSQQKLPDCNQTRDRTFNPEIVLDHDINMPQYKVFVKKGTKFNYLEYRKMERYMMMIDGNNSMHVEFAKHYMPVSDVVIYNGSTEVIDNWADGHVYIADESFQKAFKVQCLPSVFIQNNHEFLIREYNIKELANEK
;
A
#
# COMPACT_ATOMS: atom_id res chain seq x y z
N MET A 1 61.14 42.32 22.44
CA MET A 1 61.18 42.92 21.07
C MET A 1 60.30 42.04 20.19
N LYS A 2 59.01 42.33 19.99
CA LYS A 2 58.42 43.29 19.03
C LYS A 2 59.08 43.24 17.64
N TYR A 3 58.43 42.48 16.76
CA TYR A 3 58.18 42.60 15.31
C TYR A 3 59.32 42.91 14.32
N ILE A 4 59.09 42.43 13.08
CA ILE A 4 59.80 42.68 11.81
C ILE A 4 60.93 41.65 11.65
N VAL A 5 60.79 40.64 10.77
CA VAL A 5 60.92 40.78 9.32
C VAL A 5 59.91 39.88 8.57
N ILE A 6 59.05 40.54 7.80
CA ILE A 6 58.43 40.03 6.58
C ILE A 6 59.55 39.89 5.54
N ALA A 7 59.77 38.69 5.00
CA ALA A 7 60.30 38.40 3.65
C ALA A 7 60.97 37.02 3.60
N LEU A 8 60.21 35.96 3.33
CA LEU A 8 60.67 34.87 2.46
C LEU A 8 59.49 34.05 1.95
N THR A 9 58.53 34.74 1.34
CA THR A 9 57.89 34.20 0.14
C THR A 9 58.98 34.05 -0.92
N LEU A 10 59.26 32.81 -1.33
CA LEU A 10 59.75 32.38 -2.66
C LEU A 10 60.23 30.92 -2.48
N LEU A 11 59.38 29.96 -2.85
CA LEU A 11 59.58 29.15 -4.05
C LEU A 11 60.74 28.15 -3.93
N THR A 12 60.44 26.98 -3.36
CA THR A 12 60.96 25.73 -3.92
C THR A 12 59.81 24.74 -4.01
N SER A 13 59.08 24.88 -5.11
CA SER A 13 58.12 23.92 -5.63
C SER A 13 58.86 22.67 -6.10
N ASP A 14 58.86 21.62 -5.31
CA ASP A 14 59.06 20.28 -5.87
C ASP A 14 57.71 19.79 -6.38
N ILE A 15 57.53 20.11 -7.65
CA ILE A 15 56.52 19.61 -8.57
C ILE A 15 56.79 18.10 -8.71
N TYR A 16 56.23 17.30 -7.82
CA TYR A 16 55.86 15.94 -8.21
C TYR A 16 54.42 15.99 -8.67
N ALA A 17 54.30 16.36 -9.94
CA ALA A 17 53.15 16.03 -10.74
C ALA A 17 52.86 14.54 -10.49
N PHE A 18 51.67 14.24 -9.97
CA PHE A 18 51.12 12.91 -10.10
C PHE A 18 51.07 12.64 -11.60
N THR A 19 52.03 11.89 -12.10
CA THR A 19 51.96 11.33 -13.44
C THR A 19 50.71 10.48 -13.44
N ASP A 20 49.74 10.93 -14.22
CA ASP A 20 48.66 10.11 -14.76
C ASP A 20 49.07 8.64 -14.75
N LEU A 21 48.33 7.81 -14.01
CA LEU A 21 48.56 6.38 -13.87
C LEU A 21 48.20 5.73 -15.20
N GLY A 22 49.03 6.00 -16.22
CA GLY A 22 48.70 5.86 -17.63
C GLY A 22 47.84 4.65 -17.91
N VAL A 23 46.86 4.82 -18.78
CA VAL A 23 45.88 3.79 -19.10
C VAL A 23 46.59 2.60 -19.75
N TRP A 24 46.95 1.58 -18.97
CA TRP A 24 47.52 0.34 -19.50
C TRP A 24 46.37 -0.62 -19.85
N GLY A 25 46.06 -0.65 -21.14
CA GLY A 25 45.07 -1.56 -21.74
C GLY A 25 44.90 -1.22 -23.22
N ALA A 26 44.44 -2.17 -24.02
CA ALA A 26 44.02 -1.86 -25.38
C ALA A 26 42.81 -0.93 -25.31
N GLU A 27 42.94 0.30 -25.82
CA GLU A 27 41.80 1.20 -26.02
C GLU A 27 40.97 0.67 -27.19
N TYR A 28 39.76 0.22 -26.89
CA TYR A 28 38.79 -0.06 -27.92
C TYR A 28 37.98 1.21 -28.14
N LEU A 29 38.03 1.76 -29.36
CA LEU A 29 37.08 2.78 -29.78
C LEU A 29 35.68 2.19 -29.62
N ILE A 30 34.90 2.72 -28.68
CA ILE A 30 33.48 2.39 -28.57
C ILE A 30 32.81 3.00 -29.80
N ALA A 31 32.72 2.21 -30.86
CA ALA A 31 32.08 2.58 -32.13
C ALA A 31 30.56 2.36 -32.11
N GLU A 32 30.01 1.91 -30.99
CA GLU A 32 28.57 1.80 -30.81
C GLU A 32 28.01 3.17 -30.44
N SER A 33 27.38 3.84 -31.42
CA SER A 33 26.38 4.84 -31.06
C SER A 33 25.28 4.10 -30.31
N ILE A 34 25.20 4.26 -29.00
CA ILE A 34 23.99 3.92 -28.28
C ILE A 34 22.92 4.85 -28.87
N ASP A 35 22.14 4.33 -29.80
CA ASP A 35 20.91 4.96 -30.24
C ASP A 35 19.99 4.89 -29.02
N LEU A 36 20.18 5.84 -28.10
CA LEU A 36 19.16 6.23 -27.14
C LEU A 36 18.04 6.76 -28.01
N LYS A 37 17.28 5.85 -28.62
CA LYS A 37 15.93 6.14 -29.02
C LYS A 37 15.29 6.61 -27.74
N GLU A 38 15.21 7.93 -27.58
CA GLU A 38 14.20 8.54 -26.76
C GLU A 38 12.92 7.90 -27.27
N ASN A 39 12.48 6.83 -26.59
CA ASN A 39 11.11 6.42 -26.63
C ASN A 39 10.40 7.61 -26.01
N LYS A 40 10.14 8.64 -26.83
CA LYS A 40 9.20 9.69 -26.53
C LYS A 40 7.88 8.96 -26.48
N SER A 41 7.59 8.37 -25.32
CA SER A 41 6.27 7.83 -25.04
C SER A 41 5.30 8.92 -25.48
N PRO A 42 4.33 8.60 -26.35
CA PRO A 42 3.40 9.60 -26.84
C PRO A 42 2.81 10.31 -25.61
N PRO A 43 2.63 11.65 -25.68
CA PRO A 43 2.10 12.40 -24.55
C PRO A 43 0.82 11.71 -24.08
N ILE A 44 0.80 11.32 -22.81
CA ILE A 44 -0.34 10.60 -22.25
C ILE A 44 -1.53 11.54 -22.34
N ASN A 45 -2.56 11.12 -23.08
CA ASN A 45 -3.80 11.88 -23.22
C ASN A 45 -4.47 11.99 -21.84
N GLU A 46 -4.95 13.18 -21.48
CA GLU A 46 -5.71 13.45 -20.26
C GLU A 46 -6.87 12.46 -20.08
N GLN A 47 -7.59 12.11 -21.16
CA GLN A 47 -8.66 11.11 -21.12
C GLN A 47 -8.17 9.71 -20.70
N THR A 48 -6.93 9.36 -21.06
CA THR A 48 -6.31 8.09 -20.65
C THR A 48 -5.95 8.12 -19.18
N ILE A 49 -5.45 9.26 -18.68
CA ILE A 49 -5.16 9.46 -17.25
C ILE A 49 -6.45 9.36 -16.44
N ASP A 50 -7.49 10.08 -16.83
CA ASP A 50 -8.79 10.05 -16.15
C ASP A 50 -9.40 8.66 -16.11
N LYS A 51 -9.31 7.94 -17.23
CA LYS A 51 -9.81 6.56 -17.30
C LYS A 51 -9.00 5.64 -16.40
N ALA A 52 -7.67 5.75 -16.41
CA ALA A 52 -6.81 4.95 -15.54
C ALA A 52 -7.08 5.25 -14.06
N PHE A 53 -7.23 6.52 -13.70
CA PHE A 53 -7.57 6.97 -12.36
C PHE A 53 -8.92 6.40 -11.91
N LYS A 54 -9.99 6.59 -12.70
CA LYS A 54 -11.32 6.05 -12.39
C LYS A 54 -11.33 4.53 -12.28
N ASN A 55 -10.47 3.84 -13.01
CA ASN A 55 -10.34 2.38 -12.90
C ASN A 55 -9.59 1.97 -11.64
N ALA A 56 -8.56 2.73 -11.24
CA ALA A 56 -7.81 2.48 -10.01
C ALA A 56 -8.66 2.70 -8.75
N LEU A 57 -9.73 3.50 -8.83
CA LEU A 57 -10.70 3.70 -7.75
C LEU A 57 -11.79 2.63 -7.67
N LYS A 58 -11.74 1.62 -8.53
CA LYS A 58 -12.78 0.59 -8.61
C LYS A 58 -12.26 -0.75 -8.15
N SER A 59 -13.11 -1.46 -7.41
CA SER A 59 -12.95 -2.89 -7.19
C SER A 59 -13.97 -3.69 -8.01
N GLN A 60 -13.58 -4.91 -8.36
CA GLN A 60 -14.40 -5.87 -9.09
C GLN A 60 -14.55 -7.19 -8.31
N GLN A 61 -14.16 -7.21 -7.03
CA GLN A 61 -14.28 -8.37 -6.17
C GLN A 61 -15.76 -8.62 -5.84
N LYS A 62 -16.30 -9.77 -6.24
CA LYS A 62 -17.70 -10.10 -6.00
C LYS A 62 -17.83 -11.07 -4.84
N LEU A 63 -18.69 -10.72 -3.89
CA LEU A 63 -19.13 -11.56 -2.80
C LEU A 63 -20.66 -11.57 -2.77
N PRO A 64 -21.29 -12.65 -2.28
CA PRO A 64 -22.73 -12.68 -2.12
C PRO A 64 -23.20 -11.72 -1.03
N ASP A 65 -24.44 -11.27 -1.12
CA ASP A 65 -25.09 -10.58 0.00
C ASP A 65 -25.30 -11.54 1.17
N CYS A 66 -25.25 -11.02 2.40
CA CYS A 66 -25.51 -11.81 3.59
C CYS A 66 -27.01 -12.14 3.70
N ASN A 67 -27.32 -13.44 3.76
CA ASN A 67 -28.70 -13.93 3.81
C ASN A 67 -29.37 -13.83 5.18
N GLN A 68 -28.59 -13.66 6.25
CA GLN A 68 -29.08 -13.53 7.63
C GLN A 68 -28.12 -12.65 8.43
N THR A 69 -28.65 -11.91 9.41
CA THR A 69 -27.81 -11.19 10.36
C THR A 69 -27.22 -12.16 11.39
N ARG A 70 -25.88 -12.23 11.50
CA ARG A 70 -25.21 -13.12 12.46
C ARG A 70 -23.83 -12.62 12.86
N ASP A 71 -23.38 -13.11 14.00
CA ASP A 71 -22.04 -12.85 14.51
C ASP A 71 -21.16 -14.09 14.36
N ARG A 72 -19.89 -13.89 14.03
CA ARG A 72 -18.87 -14.95 14.06
C ARG A 72 -17.52 -14.41 14.50
N THR A 73 -16.68 -15.29 15.00
CA THR A 73 -15.30 -14.96 15.36
C THR A 73 -14.34 -15.48 14.29
N PHE A 74 -13.26 -14.73 14.04
CA PHE A 74 -12.19 -15.12 13.13
C PHE A 74 -10.83 -14.76 13.72
N ASN A 75 -9.93 -15.74 13.79
CA ASN A 75 -8.54 -15.52 14.18
C ASN A 75 -7.70 -15.28 12.91
N PRO A 76 -7.09 -14.09 12.75
CA PRO A 76 -6.28 -13.76 11.58
C PRO A 76 -4.81 -14.21 11.71
N GLU A 77 -4.47 -15.12 12.63
CA GLU A 77 -3.15 -15.73 12.70
C GLU A 77 -2.78 -16.38 11.36
N ILE A 78 -1.64 -15.96 10.81
CA ILE A 78 -1.03 -16.56 9.64
C ILE A 78 0.22 -17.33 10.04
N VAL A 79 0.51 -18.39 9.28
CA VAL A 79 1.77 -19.14 9.39
C VAL A 79 2.57 -18.85 8.13
N LEU A 80 3.80 -18.35 8.30
CA LEU A 80 4.68 -18.07 7.17
C LEU A 80 5.02 -19.38 6.45
N ASP A 81 4.80 -19.41 5.14
CA ASP A 81 5.05 -20.57 4.28
C ASP A 81 6.47 -20.59 3.69
N HIS A 82 7.22 -19.50 3.86
CA HIS A 82 8.62 -19.32 3.44
C HIS A 82 9.45 -18.53 4.47
N ASP A 83 10.78 -18.64 4.38
CA ASP A 83 11.71 -17.81 5.16
C ASP A 83 11.69 -16.37 4.59
N ILE A 84 11.58 -15.37 5.47
CA ILE A 84 11.74 -13.95 5.11
C ILE A 84 13.15 -13.55 5.50
N ASN A 85 13.97 -13.20 4.50
CA ASN A 85 15.34 -12.73 4.70
C ASN A 85 15.49 -11.31 4.14
N MET A 86 15.63 -10.33 5.04
CA MET A 86 15.86 -8.94 4.69
C MET A 86 17.13 -8.43 5.39
N PRO A 87 18.32 -8.69 4.83
CA PRO A 87 19.60 -8.36 5.46
C PRO A 87 19.77 -6.87 5.75
N GLN A 88 19.27 -5.99 4.87
CA GLN A 88 19.34 -4.53 5.03
C GLN A 88 18.66 -4.06 6.32
N TYR A 89 17.57 -4.71 6.71
CA TYR A 89 16.81 -4.39 7.92
C TYR A 89 17.18 -5.27 9.12
N LYS A 90 18.17 -6.16 8.97
CA LYS A 90 18.53 -7.21 9.95
C LYS A 90 17.32 -8.06 10.36
N VAL A 91 16.35 -8.24 9.45
CA VAL A 91 15.16 -9.05 9.70
C VAL A 91 15.36 -10.42 9.10
N PHE A 92 15.23 -11.43 9.94
CA PHE A 92 15.23 -12.82 9.54
C PHE A 92 14.10 -13.57 10.26
N VAL A 93 13.09 -13.99 9.51
CA VAL A 93 11.93 -14.71 10.06
C VAL A 93 11.85 -16.07 9.39
N LYS A 94 11.77 -17.13 10.20
CA LYS A 94 11.72 -18.51 9.69
C LYS A 94 10.32 -18.87 9.18
N LYS A 95 10.28 -19.71 8.15
CA LYS A 95 9.11 -20.48 7.76
C LYS A 95 8.53 -21.19 8.98
N GLY A 96 7.21 -21.22 9.07
CA GLY A 96 6.47 -21.80 10.19
C GLY A 96 6.26 -20.82 11.35
N THR A 97 6.84 -19.63 11.31
CA THR A 97 6.54 -18.58 12.31
C THR A 97 5.07 -18.20 12.21
N LYS A 98 4.39 -18.23 13.36
CA LYS A 98 3.03 -17.74 13.54
C LYS A 98 3.05 -16.24 13.77
N PHE A 99 2.15 -15.53 13.13
CA PHE A 99 2.04 -14.08 13.25
C PHE A 99 0.59 -13.64 13.23
N ASN A 100 0.20 -12.85 14.21
CA ASN A 100 -1.11 -12.20 14.24
C ASN A 100 -0.90 -10.68 14.38
N TYR A 101 -1.29 -9.92 13.36
CA TYR A 101 -1.09 -8.47 13.34
C TYR A 101 -1.80 -7.75 14.50
N LEU A 102 -2.92 -8.31 14.99
CA LEU A 102 -3.72 -7.73 16.06
C LEU A 102 -3.01 -7.74 17.43
N GLU A 103 -1.95 -8.55 17.58
CA GLU A 103 -1.10 -8.55 18.79
C GLU A 103 -0.18 -7.33 18.85
N TYR A 104 0.17 -6.75 17.69
CA TYR A 104 1.13 -5.65 17.58
C TYR A 104 0.46 -4.30 17.36
N ARG A 105 -0.75 -4.28 16.77
CA ARG A 105 -1.48 -3.05 16.51
C ARG A 105 -2.97 -3.22 16.79
N LYS A 106 -3.51 -2.29 17.58
CA LYS A 106 -4.95 -2.19 17.81
C LYS A 106 -5.62 -1.38 16.69
N MET A 107 -6.80 -1.82 16.28
CA MET A 107 -7.68 -1.05 15.42
C MET A 107 -8.39 0.04 16.21
N GLU A 108 -8.32 1.26 15.70
CA GLU A 108 -8.99 2.42 16.31
C GLU A 108 -10.42 2.60 15.78
N ARG A 109 -10.72 1.99 14.63
CA ARG A 109 -11.96 2.15 13.87
C ARG A 109 -12.46 0.78 13.45
N TYR A 110 -13.77 0.66 13.25
CA TYR A 110 -14.34 -0.56 12.68
C TYR A 110 -13.95 -0.69 11.22
N MET A 111 -13.81 -1.90 10.70
CA MET A 111 -13.64 -2.10 9.27
C MET A 111 -14.95 -2.62 8.68
N MET A 112 -15.54 -1.85 7.79
CA MET A 112 -16.79 -2.21 7.13
C MET A 112 -16.54 -2.60 5.70
N MET A 113 -17.04 -3.75 5.29
CA MET A 113 -16.88 -4.28 3.94
C MET A 113 -18.23 -4.25 3.24
N ILE A 114 -18.28 -3.62 2.07
CA ILE A 114 -19.52 -3.37 1.34
C ILE A 114 -19.42 -3.67 -0.16
N ASP A 115 -20.58 -3.82 -0.79
CA ASP A 115 -20.71 -3.71 -2.25
C ASP A 115 -21.11 -2.26 -2.55
N GLY A 116 -20.23 -1.50 -3.19
CA GLY A 116 -20.43 -0.11 -3.56
C GLY A 116 -21.43 0.08 -4.70
N ASN A 117 -21.81 -0.97 -5.43
CA ASN A 117 -22.91 -0.92 -6.40
C ASN A 117 -24.29 -1.17 -5.74
N ASN A 118 -24.33 -1.60 -4.47
CA ASN A 118 -25.56 -1.79 -3.71
C ASN A 118 -25.87 -0.53 -2.88
N SER A 119 -26.91 0.21 -3.26
CA SER A 119 -27.24 1.49 -2.62
C SER A 119 -27.51 1.36 -1.12
N MET A 120 -28.13 0.28 -0.66
CA MET A 120 -28.39 0.10 0.77
C MET A 120 -27.10 -0.18 1.56
N HIS A 121 -26.12 -0.85 0.96
CA HIS A 121 -24.81 -1.04 1.57
C HIS A 121 -24.06 0.29 1.67
N VAL A 122 -24.14 1.12 0.62
CA VAL A 122 -23.55 2.46 0.60
C VAL A 122 -24.17 3.35 1.68
N GLU A 123 -25.50 3.37 1.82
CA GLU A 123 -26.18 4.13 2.86
C GLU A 123 -25.80 3.65 4.27
N PHE A 124 -25.75 2.32 4.46
CA PHE A 124 -25.27 1.72 5.71
C PHE A 124 -23.84 2.18 6.04
N ALA A 125 -22.93 2.16 5.07
CA ALA A 125 -21.57 2.65 5.26
C ALA A 125 -21.48 4.14 5.56
N LYS A 126 -22.24 4.99 4.85
CA LYS A 126 -22.28 6.43 5.11
C LYS A 126 -22.73 6.73 6.54
N HIS A 127 -23.69 5.97 7.07
CA HIS A 127 -24.16 6.15 8.44
C HIS A 127 -23.07 5.90 9.50
N TYR A 128 -22.24 4.88 9.30
CA TYR A 128 -21.18 4.49 10.26
C TYR A 128 -19.81 5.07 9.94
N MET A 129 -19.67 5.80 8.83
CA MET A 129 -18.41 6.37 8.36
C MET A 129 -17.63 7.16 9.43
N PRO A 130 -18.23 7.94 10.36
CA PRO A 130 -17.45 8.61 11.40
C PRO A 130 -16.62 7.67 12.30
N VAL A 131 -16.99 6.39 12.42
CA VAL A 131 -16.36 5.40 13.30
C VAL A 131 -15.79 4.18 12.57
N SER A 132 -15.94 4.11 11.23
CA SER A 132 -15.47 2.99 10.43
C SER A 132 -14.59 3.40 9.25
N ASP A 133 -13.63 2.55 8.92
CA ASP A 133 -12.98 2.53 7.61
C ASP A 133 -13.80 1.62 6.68
N VAL A 134 -14.10 2.10 5.47
CA VAL A 134 -14.96 1.41 4.51
C VAL A 134 -14.11 0.76 3.43
N VAL A 135 -14.34 -0.51 3.15
CA VAL A 135 -13.68 -1.29 2.11
C VAL A 135 -14.71 -1.71 1.07
N ILE A 136 -14.53 -1.24 -0.16
CA ILE A 136 -15.44 -1.52 -1.28
C ILE A 136 -14.95 -2.73 -2.05
N TYR A 137 -15.75 -3.79 -2.02
CA TYR A 137 -15.49 -5.03 -2.77
C TYR A 137 -15.86 -4.91 -4.24
N ASN A 138 -16.94 -4.21 -4.56
CA ASN A 138 -17.42 -4.06 -5.94
C ASN A 138 -17.92 -2.64 -6.16
N GLY A 139 -17.54 -1.99 -7.25
CA GLY A 139 -17.91 -0.58 -7.52
C GLY A 139 -16.78 0.41 -7.25
N SER A 140 -17.11 1.70 -7.20
CA SER A 140 -16.16 2.83 -7.09
C SER A 140 -16.13 3.41 -5.67
N THR A 141 -14.97 3.89 -5.20
CA THR A 141 -14.89 4.69 -3.96
C THR A 141 -15.69 5.98 -4.01
N GLU A 142 -15.93 6.51 -5.21
CA GLU A 142 -16.70 7.74 -5.45
C GLU A 142 -18.16 7.66 -4.97
N VAL A 143 -18.68 6.48 -4.62
CA VAL A 143 -20.02 6.35 -4.01
C VAL A 143 -20.10 6.89 -2.58
N ILE A 144 -18.93 7.05 -1.92
CA ILE A 144 -18.79 7.66 -0.60
C ILE A 144 -18.19 9.06 -0.76
N ASP A 145 -18.85 10.04 -0.15
CA ASP A 145 -18.37 11.42 -0.16
C ASP A 145 -17.10 11.54 0.71
N ASN A 146 -16.16 12.41 0.33
CA ASN A 146 -14.87 12.57 1.01
C ASN A 146 -14.03 11.29 1.11
N TRP A 147 -14.18 10.37 0.16
CA TRP A 147 -13.38 9.14 0.10
C TRP A 147 -11.86 9.41 0.07
N ALA A 148 -11.45 10.58 -0.43
CA ALA A 148 -10.06 11.01 -0.53
C ALA A 148 -9.37 11.25 0.83
N ASP A 149 -10.12 11.36 1.93
CA ASP A 149 -9.58 11.54 3.29
C ASP A 149 -8.94 10.25 3.84
N GLY A 150 -8.90 9.17 3.04
CA GLY A 150 -8.16 7.95 3.35
C GLY A 150 -8.91 6.94 4.21
N HIS A 151 -10.22 7.09 4.37
CA HIS A 151 -11.05 6.13 5.12
C HIS A 151 -11.90 5.22 4.22
N VAL A 152 -11.71 5.32 2.91
CA VAL A 152 -12.38 4.47 1.92
C VAL A 152 -11.31 3.78 1.08
N TYR A 153 -11.37 2.46 1.07
CA TYR A 153 -10.41 1.58 0.43
C TYR A 153 -11.11 0.71 -0.62
N ILE A 154 -10.36 0.24 -1.60
CA ILE A 154 -10.82 -0.80 -2.53
C ILE A 154 -10.30 -2.15 -2.06
N ALA A 155 -11.16 -3.16 -2.10
CA ALA A 155 -10.72 -4.53 -1.87
C ALA A 155 -9.96 -5.03 -3.10
N ASP A 156 -8.93 -5.82 -2.86
CA ASP A 156 -8.31 -6.69 -3.86
C ASP A 156 -8.37 -8.14 -3.37
N GLU A 157 -7.72 -9.06 -4.09
CA GLU A 157 -7.68 -10.46 -3.67
C GLU A 157 -7.02 -10.67 -2.30
N SER A 158 -6.11 -9.77 -1.89
CA SER A 158 -5.41 -9.88 -0.61
C SER A 158 -6.36 -9.67 0.56
N PHE A 159 -7.31 -8.74 0.43
CA PHE A 159 -8.35 -8.53 1.45
C PHE A 159 -9.19 -9.79 1.67
N GLN A 160 -9.64 -10.45 0.61
CA GLN A 160 -10.41 -11.68 0.76
C GLN A 160 -9.59 -12.82 1.38
N LYS A 161 -8.30 -12.92 1.03
CA LYS A 161 -7.39 -13.92 1.60
C LYS A 161 -7.13 -13.66 3.09
N ALA A 162 -6.93 -12.41 3.48
CA ALA A 162 -6.60 -12.00 4.84
C ALA A 162 -7.80 -12.05 5.79
N PHE A 163 -8.94 -11.50 5.38
CA PHE A 163 -10.11 -11.34 6.25
C PHE A 163 -11.15 -12.47 6.13
N LYS A 164 -10.99 -13.36 5.14
CA LYS A 164 -11.91 -14.50 4.88
C LYS A 164 -13.37 -14.06 4.90
N VAL A 165 -13.66 -13.00 4.16
CA VAL A 165 -15.01 -12.43 4.05
C VAL A 165 -15.92 -13.41 3.34
N GLN A 166 -17.09 -13.67 3.91
CA GLN A 166 -18.03 -14.67 3.40
C GLN A 166 -19.17 -14.03 2.60
N CYS A 167 -19.65 -12.86 3.04
CA CYS A 167 -20.74 -12.13 2.44
C CYS A 167 -20.66 -10.63 2.76
N LEU A 168 -21.48 -9.83 2.09
CA LEU A 168 -21.55 -8.37 2.27
C LEU A 168 -22.97 -7.91 2.68
N PRO A 169 -23.10 -6.84 3.48
CA PRO A 169 -22.03 -6.15 4.16
C PRO A 169 -21.63 -6.86 5.46
N SER A 170 -20.38 -6.69 5.84
CA SER A 170 -19.80 -7.25 7.06
C SER A 170 -19.02 -6.19 7.82
N VAL A 171 -19.13 -6.18 9.14
CA VAL A 171 -18.41 -5.26 10.04
C VAL A 171 -17.45 -6.05 10.90
N PHE A 172 -16.18 -5.66 10.87
CA PHE A 172 -15.08 -6.28 11.59
C PHE A 172 -14.70 -5.40 12.77
N ILE A 173 -14.75 -5.99 13.96
CA ILE A 173 -14.41 -5.35 15.23
C ILE A 173 -13.31 -6.17 15.86
N GLN A 174 -12.21 -5.54 16.25
CA GLN A 174 -11.18 -6.22 17.01
C GLN A 174 -11.69 -6.53 18.42
N ASN A 175 -11.63 -7.80 18.81
CA ASN A 175 -11.87 -8.27 20.17
C ASN A 175 -10.64 -9.06 20.62
N ASN A 176 -9.80 -8.46 21.49
CA ASN A 176 -8.47 -8.96 21.82
C ASN A 176 -7.60 -9.15 20.56
N HIS A 177 -7.18 -10.37 20.25
CA HIS A 177 -6.38 -10.72 19.08
C HIS A 177 -7.20 -11.43 18.00
N GLU A 178 -8.53 -11.34 18.06
CA GLU A 178 -9.45 -11.91 17.08
C GLU A 178 -10.39 -10.84 16.51
N PHE A 179 -11.02 -11.16 15.39
CA PHE A 179 -12.11 -10.38 14.83
C PHE A 179 -13.45 -10.92 15.29
N LEU A 180 -14.24 -10.07 15.92
CA LEU A 180 -15.68 -10.23 15.98
C LEU A 180 -16.26 -9.64 14.69
N ILE A 181 -16.90 -10.49 13.89
CA ILE A 181 -17.44 -10.14 12.58
C ILE A 181 -18.95 -10.21 12.67
N ARG A 182 -19.60 -9.09 12.37
CA ARG A 182 -21.04 -9.01 12.25
C ARG A 182 -21.43 -8.91 10.79
N GLU A 183 -22.10 -9.95 10.32
CA GLU A 183 -22.63 -10.05 8.96
C GLU A 183 -24.08 -9.59 9.00
N TYR A 184 -24.46 -8.66 8.12
CA TYR A 184 -25.78 -8.02 8.18
C TYR A 184 -26.63 -8.42 6.98
N ASN A 185 -27.84 -8.94 7.23
CA ASN A 185 -28.85 -8.94 6.18
C ASN A 185 -29.52 -7.56 6.15
N ILE A 186 -29.10 -6.72 5.22
CA ILE A 186 -29.60 -5.34 5.12
C ILE A 186 -31.11 -5.27 4.90
N LYS A 187 -31.74 -6.32 4.34
CA LYS A 187 -33.19 -6.37 4.16
C LYS A 187 -33.93 -6.53 5.49
N GLU A 188 -33.35 -7.22 6.47
CA GLU A 188 -33.91 -7.32 7.83
C GLU A 188 -33.92 -5.94 8.47
N LEU A 189 -32.80 -5.21 8.39
CA LEU A 189 -32.67 -3.86 8.93
C LEU A 189 -33.62 -2.85 8.28
N ALA A 190 -33.93 -3.01 6.99
CA ALA A 190 -34.85 -2.14 6.27
C ALA A 190 -36.32 -2.38 6.67
N ASN A 191 -36.66 -3.61 7.05
CA ASN A 191 -38.03 -4.02 7.38
C ASN A 191 -38.37 -3.83 8.88
N GLU A 192 -37.40 -3.52 9.73
CA GLU A 192 -37.59 -3.21 11.15
C GLU A 192 -37.99 -1.75 11.42
N LYS A 193 -38.24 -0.96 10.38
CA LYS A 193 -38.79 0.42 10.46
C LYS A 193 -40.30 0.43 10.34
#